data_AF-E7G6U9-F1
#
_entry.id   AF-E7G6U9-F1
#
_cell.length_a   1.000
_cell.length_b   1.000
_cell.length_c   1.000
_cell.angle_alpha   90.00
_cell.angle_beta   90.00
_cell.angle_gamma   90.00
#
_symmetry.space_group_name_H-M   'P 1'
#
loop_
_entity.id
_entity.type
_entity.pdbx_description
1 polymer ?
#
loop_
_entity_poly.entity_id
_entity_poly.type
_entity_poly.pdbx_seq_one_letter_code
_entity_poly.pdbx_strand_id
1 'polypeptide(L)'
;MTSALSFPVTSFLIMLSMMVLVSSMILEEKEKKLFAIIKITSQGQYPTMLAKCFVMIIMVGVITTMMMVGQLVYSSVIYGLGDLSRSVQSLSQYSQCPFSLSVQQFIGLFILMKCLAASFIGLIMLLIAILSKNKLFAIIISLVIIIIEYLLYLFIPSLNSLYLFKYFNLISVLQTDSFFQVYRNVSCFKNLISLQMLILIGLLSLFIIFIIIDTFVYHYKRNMNIELVELPQFKNFQSQSLSLIKQESYKIFFIQKVFLLCILCILIQCYQYQHISIYMDNDEKIYQQYMKRLEGPLTNEKEQWILQEQKHYQDLNQQLATISKKREQGSLTQTQANAMQEQINEQLRGEQVFQRVFEQYEDIQNNPQKQFVYPVAYQKYFIDINWLFMPTLLLCIFTIIGLSQVITYEYQNQMHKITQTSYRGNHYILNIKLSLSIGIGILFLIIVLTPPFVLLQQTYGFSSLLAPAMSIQNFLLFPSWVSIGMICMMSLILKVYVVFIIIIGIFAIGIKVRNHLLTLFMSICLFLLPLLFAYGGYHFIDFISLYPLLFHGQFVSNIEGLLQILFSFIGYGILAVVSLKYIYTHYKSIH
;
A
#
# COMPACT_ATOMS: atom_id res chain seq x y z
N MET A 1 -5.63 15.93 16.26
CA MET A 1 -7.08 15.67 16.04
C MET A 1 -7.49 15.73 14.56
N THR A 2 -7.13 16.78 13.82
CA THR A 2 -7.44 16.90 12.37
C THR A 2 -6.85 15.75 11.54
N SER A 3 -5.57 15.44 11.74
CA SER A 3 -4.91 14.25 11.17
C SER A 3 -5.52 12.91 11.64
N ALA A 4 -6.25 12.91 12.76
CA ALA A 4 -6.88 11.73 13.34
C ALA A 4 -8.27 11.43 12.78
N LEU A 5 -8.83 12.33 11.98
CA LEU A 5 -10.17 12.15 11.38
C LEU A 5 -10.08 11.83 9.88
N SER A 6 -8.99 12.23 9.22
CA SER A 6 -8.73 12.00 7.79
C SER A 6 -7.70 10.88 7.59
N PHE A 7 -8.13 9.62 7.57
CA PHE A 7 -7.26 8.52 7.13
C PHE A 7 -7.91 7.71 6.01
N PRO A 8 -7.38 7.74 4.78
CA PRO A 8 -8.00 7.06 3.63
C PRO A 8 -8.14 5.55 3.82
N VAL A 9 -7.22 4.92 4.56
CA VAL A 9 -7.22 3.46 4.78
C VAL A 9 -8.39 3.02 5.66
N THR A 10 -8.86 3.82 6.62
CA THR A 10 -10.00 3.41 7.46
C THR A 10 -11.27 3.31 6.63
N SER A 11 -11.52 4.27 5.74
CA SER A 11 -12.63 4.21 4.78
C SER A 11 -12.55 2.99 3.86
N PHE A 12 -11.35 2.63 3.39
CA PHE A 12 -11.16 1.41 2.59
C PHE A 12 -11.44 0.13 3.38
N LEU A 13 -10.97 0.04 4.63
CA LEU A 13 -11.20 -1.12 5.49
C LEU A 13 -12.67 -1.27 5.90
N ILE A 14 -13.35 -0.16 6.17
CA ILE A 14 -14.80 -0.14 6.39
C ILE A 14 -15.49 -0.76 5.18
N MET A 15 -15.18 -0.30 3.97
CA MET A 15 -15.75 -0.83 2.73
C MET A 15 -15.45 -2.32 2.52
N LEU A 16 -14.23 -2.78 2.82
CA LEU A 16 -13.87 -4.19 2.76
C LEU A 16 -14.66 -5.03 3.77
N SER A 17 -14.84 -4.52 5.00
CA SER A 17 -15.65 -5.17 6.03
C SER A 17 -17.11 -5.31 5.60
N MET A 18 -17.68 -4.31 4.90
CA MET A 18 -19.02 -4.38 4.31
C MET A 18 -19.13 -5.55 3.34
N MET A 19 -18.14 -5.67 2.46
CA MET A 19 -18.11 -6.72 1.45
C MET A 19 -18.11 -8.11 2.07
N VAL A 20 -17.32 -8.30 3.12
CA VAL A 20 -17.27 -9.56 3.87
C VAL A 20 -18.61 -9.84 4.54
N LEU A 21 -19.18 -8.87 5.25
CA LEU A 21 -20.48 -9.02 5.91
C LEU A 21 -21.58 -9.39 4.92
N VAL A 22 -21.74 -8.64 3.82
CA VAL A 22 -22.75 -8.92 2.79
C VAL A 22 -22.56 -10.30 2.16
N SER A 23 -21.30 -10.70 1.92
CA SER A 23 -20.99 -12.02 1.38
C SER A 23 -21.42 -13.15 2.33
N SER A 24 -21.18 -12.99 3.64
CA SER A 24 -21.57 -13.99 4.64
C SER A 24 -23.09 -14.10 4.82
N MET A 25 -23.83 -12.98 4.71
CA MET A 25 -25.27 -12.94 5.00
C MET A 25 -26.15 -13.49 3.87
N ILE A 26 -25.74 -13.34 2.61
CA ILE A 26 -26.55 -13.77 1.45
C ILE A 26 -25.82 -14.78 0.57
N LEU A 27 -24.52 -14.61 0.30
CA LEU A 27 -23.83 -15.50 -0.64
C LEU A 27 -23.61 -16.88 -0.03
N GLU A 28 -23.36 -17.00 1.28
CA GLU A 28 -23.28 -18.31 1.93
C GLU A 28 -24.61 -19.08 1.92
N GLU A 29 -25.74 -18.39 2.14
CA GLU A 29 -27.06 -19.04 2.09
C GLU A 29 -27.38 -19.57 0.70
N LYS A 30 -26.97 -18.82 -0.33
CA LYS A 30 -27.06 -19.24 -1.74
C LYS A 30 -26.16 -20.44 -2.03
N GLU A 31 -24.92 -20.43 -1.54
CA GLU A 31 -23.98 -21.55 -1.71
C GLU A 31 -24.51 -22.83 -1.05
N LYS A 32 -25.09 -22.71 0.15
CA LYS A 32 -25.63 -23.83 0.91
C LYS A 32 -27.05 -24.24 0.46
N LYS A 33 -27.63 -23.58 -0.54
CA LYS A 33 -29.02 -23.79 -1.02
C LYS A 33 -30.08 -23.67 0.08
N LEU A 34 -29.79 -22.91 1.15
CA LEU A 34 -30.68 -22.76 2.31
C LEU A 34 -31.88 -21.86 2.04
N PHE A 35 -31.80 -21.04 0.98
CA PHE A 35 -32.82 -20.05 0.65
C PHE A 35 -34.23 -20.64 0.45
N ALA A 36 -34.32 -21.80 -0.20
CA ALA A 36 -35.61 -22.48 -0.40
C ALA A 36 -36.25 -22.90 0.92
N ILE A 37 -35.44 -23.36 1.88
CA ILE A 37 -35.89 -23.77 3.21
C ILE A 37 -36.34 -22.55 4.01
N ILE A 38 -35.53 -21.48 4.01
CA ILE A 38 -35.82 -20.24 4.76
C ILE A 38 -37.17 -19.68 4.31
N LYS A 39 -37.45 -19.58 3.01
CA LYS A 39 -38.70 -18.99 2.49
C LYS A 39 -39.99 -19.74 2.85
N ILE A 40 -39.91 -21.02 3.20
CA ILE A 40 -41.08 -21.82 3.59
C ILE A 40 -41.44 -21.58 5.06
N THR A 41 -40.53 -21.03 5.86
CA THR A 41 -40.80 -20.70 7.27
C THR A 41 -41.73 -19.48 7.40
N SER A 42 -42.52 -19.43 8.48
CA SER A 42 -43.53 -18.38 8.73
C SER A 42 -42.97 -16.95 8.75
N GLN A 43 -41.68 -16.80 9.08
CA GLN A 43 -40.96 -15.52 9.12
C GLN A 43 -39.84 -15.41 8.06
N GLY A 44 -39.82 -16.33 7.08
CA GLY A 44 -38.74 -16.46 6.10
C GLY A 44 -38.63 -15.38 5.03
N GLN A 45 -39.63 -14.50 4.94
CA GLN A 45 -39.78 -13.53 3.85
C GLN A 45 -39.38 -12.11 4.32
N TYR A 46 -40.34 -11.20 4.49
CA TYR A 46 -40.09 -9.82 4.92
C TYR A 46 -39.33 -9.70 6.26
N PRO A 47 -39.72 -10.42 7.35
CA PRO A 47 -39.07 -10.20 8.64
C PRO A 47 -37.62 -10.70 8.66
N THR A 48 -37.30 -11.78 7.94
CA THR A 48 -35.90 -12.23 7.79
C THR A 48 -35.06 -11.18 7.07
N MET A 49 -35.57 -10.56 6.00
CA MET A 49 -34.81 -9.56 5.26
C MET A 49 -34.63 -8.26 6.05
N LEU A 50 -35.68 -7.80 6.76
CA LEU A 50 -35.57 -6.65 7.66
C LEU A 50 -34.58 -6.89 8.80
N ALA A 51 -34.61 -8.09 9.40
CA ALA A 51 -33.64 -8.47 10.42
C ALA A 51 -32.21 -8.45 9.88
N LYS A 52 -32.00 -8.92 8.64
CA LYS A 52 -30.69 -8.84 7.97
C LYS A 52 -30.22 -7.40 7.75
N CYS A 53 -31.08 -6.52 7.25
CA CYS A 53 -30.72 -5.11 7.11
C CYS A 53 -30.34 -4.50 8.46
N PHE A 54 -31.12 -4.78 9.52
CA PHE A 54 -30.85 -4.25 10.86
C PHE A 54 -29.54 -4.78 11.46
N VAL A 55 -29.32 -6.10 11.38
CA VAL A 55 -28.07 -6.73 11.83
C VAL A 55 -26.88 -6.17 11.06
N MET A 56 -27.00 -6.01 9.74
CA MET A 56 -25.96 -5.39 8.93
C MET A 56 -25.66 -3.97 9.43
N ILE A 57 -26.68 -3.12 9.61
CA ILE A 57 -26.50 -1.73 10.08
C ILE A 57 -25.79 -1.70 11.44
N ILE A 58 -26.19 -2.54 12.39
CA ILE A 58 -25.55 -2.63 13.71
C ILE A 58 -24.10 -3.08 13.59
N MET A 59 -23.84 -4.19 12.90
CA MET A 59 -22.49 -4.73 12.77
C MET A 59 -21.55 -3.72 12.12
N VAL A 60 -22.04 -3.02 11.12
CA VAL A 60 -21.30 -1.96 10.42
C VAL A 60 -21.04 -0.79 11.34
N GLY A 61 -22.05 -0.35 12.11
CA GLY A 61 -21.88 0.69 13.13
C GLY A 61 -20.86 0.31 14.20
N VAL A 62 -20.84 -0.95 14.66
CA VAL A 62 -19.83 -1.44 15.60
C VAL A 62 -18.44 -1.42 14.99
N ILE A 63 -18.28 -1.91 13.75
CA ILE A 63 -16.98 -1.92 13.08
C ILE A 63 -16.46 -0.48 12.85
N THR A 64 -17.29 0.40 12.30
CA THR A 64 -16.90 1.80 12.04
C THR A 64 -16.57 2.54 13.32
N THR A 65 -17.36 2.36 14.39
CA THR A 65 -17.10 2.98 15.69
C THR A 65 -15.81 2.45 16.30
N MET A 66 -15.56 1.15 16.33
CA MET A 66 -14.32 0.57 16.85
C MET A 66 -13.09 1.09 16.09
N MET A 67 -13.16 1.16 14.76
CA MET A 67 -12.04 1.67 13.95
C MET A 67 -11.78 3.15 14.19
N MET A 68 -12.82 3.98 14.26
CA MET A 68 -12.69 5.41 14.51
C MET A 68 -12.23 5.71 15.94
N VAL A 69 -12.75 4.99 16.94
CA VAL A 69 -12.30 5.11 18.33
C VAL A 69 -10.84 4.68 18.46
N GLY A 70 -10.44 3.58 17.80
CA GLY A 70 -9.04 3.16 17.73
C GLY A 70 -8.12 4.25 17.17
N GLN A 71 -8.55 4.92 16.09
CA GLN A 71 -7.81 6.04 15.51
C GLN A 71 -7.74 7.26 16.44
N LEU A 72 -8.84 7.57 17.14
CA LEU A 72 -8.87 8.67 18.11
C LEU A 72 -7.95 8.40 19.31
N VAL A 73 -7.98 7.19 19.87
CA VAL A 73 -7.09 6.76 20.95
C VAL A 73 -5.63 6.81 20.50
N TYR A 74 -5.33 6.32 19.30
CA TYR A 74 -3.98 6.43 18.76
C TYR A 74 -3.51 7.89 18.67
N SER A 75 -4.36 8.76 18.15
CA SER A 75 -4.02 10.17 18.04
C SER A 75 -3.92 10.89 19.39
N SER A 76 -4.64 10.42 20.42
CA SER A 76 -4.56 10.99 21.76
C SER A 76 -3.23 10.68 22.41
N VAL A 77 -2.68 9.48 22.18
CA VAL A 77 -1.39 9.06 22.71
C VAL A 77 -0.23 9.84 22.07
N ILE A 78 -0.29 10.07 20.75
CA ILE A 78 0.83 10.72 20.04
C ILE A 78 0.77 12.23 20.07
N TYR A 79 -0.39 12.79 19.74
CA TYR A 79 -0.53 14.23 19.49
C TYR A 79 -1.27 14.94 20.63
N GLY A 80 -1.96 14.21 21.50
CA GLY A 80 -2.94 14.78 22.43
C GLY A 80 -4.22 15.25 21.71
N LEU A 81 -5.37 15.13 22.39
CA LEU A 81 -6.67 15.58 21.86
C LEU A 81 -6.97 17.06 22.17
N GLY A 82 -6.29 17.63 23.17
CA GLY A 82 -6.61 18.95 23.71
C GLY A 82 -7.97 18.98 24.40
N ASP A 83 -8.50 20.18 24.62
CA ASP A 83 -9.84 20.35 25.19
C ASP A 83 -10.93 19.96 24.16
N LEU A 84 -11.84 19.06 24.56
CA LEU A 84 -12.94 18.55 23.76
C LEU A 84 -14.21 19.42 23.87
N SER A 85 -14.25 20.36 24.82
CA SER A 85 -15.39 21.26 25.04
C SER A 85 -15.38 22.48 24.11
N ARG A 86 -14.24 22.79 23.49
CA ARG A 86 -14.09 23.92 22.54
C ARG A 86 -15.01 23.78 21.33
N SER A 87 -15.30 24.90 20.66
CA SER A 87 -16.06 24.91 19.41
C SER A 87 -15.26 24.27 18.27
N VAL A 88 -15.96 23.59 17.36
CA VAL A 88 -15.35 22.98 16.17
C VAL A 88 -14.71 24.02 15.25
N GLN A 89 -15.30 25.22 15.16
CA GLN A 89 -14.79 26.31 14.34
C GLN A 89 -13.41 26.82 14.78
N SER A 90 -12.98 26.53 16.02
CA SER A 90 -11.63 26.85 16.49
C SER A 90 -10.54 25.99 15.83
N LEU A 91 -10.91 24.88 15.19
CA LEU A 91 -9.99 24.04 14.43
C LEU A 91 -9.77 24.64 13.03
N SER A 92 -8.51 24.86 12.65
CA SER A 92 -8.15 25.52 11.38
C SER A 92 -8.81 24.90 10.14
N GLN A 93 -8.91 23.57 10.10
CA GLN A 93 -9.54 22.83 9.00
C GLN A 93 -11.07 22.92 8.99
N TYR A 94 -11.72 23.12 10.13
CA TYR A 94 -13.18 23.14 10.26
C TYR A 94 -13.75 24.52 10.58
N SER A 95 -12.98 25.57 10.30
CA SER A 95 -13.41 26.97 10.46
C SER A 95 -14.69 27.30 9.70
N GLN A 96 -14.93 26.63 8.57
CA GLN A 96 -16.15 26.76 7.77
C GLN A 96 -17.25 25.74 8.14
N CYS A 97 -17.16 25.03 9.26
CA CYS A 97 -18.22 24.10 9.64
C CYS A 97 -19.52 24.87 9.97
N PRO A 98 -20.67 24.54 9.34
CA PRO A 98 -21.92 25.28 9.56
C PRO A 98 -22.57 25.02 10.92
N PHE A 99 -22.18 23.97 11.62
CA PHE A 99 -22.81 23.55 12.87
C PHE A 99 -22.09 24.13 14.09
N SER A 100 -22.82 24.80 14.97
CA SER A 100 -22.31 25.30 16.26
C SER A 100 -22.22 24.16 17.28
N LEU A 101 -21.25 23.27 17.10
CA LEU A 101 -21.03 22.10 17.95
C LEU A 101 -19.74 22.22 18.75
N SER A 102 -19.73 21.59 19.93
CA SER A 102 -18.48 21.27 20.61
C SER A 102 -17.72 20.19 19.84
N VAL A 103 -16.40 20.13 20.05
CA VAL A 103 -15.55 19.12 19.43
C VAL A 103 -16.01 17.70 19.80
N GLN A 104 -16.46 17.46 21.03
CA GLN A 104 -17.03 16.17 21.44
C GLN A 104 -18.28 15.78 20.64
N GLN A 105 -19.24 16.70 20.51
CA GLN A 105 -20.46 16.46 19.74
C GLN A 105 -20.16 16.22 18.26
N PHE A 106 -19.16 16.93 17.72
CA PHE A 106 -18.72 16.76 16.34
C PHE A 106 -18.08 15.40 16.08
N ILE A 107 -17.31 14.85 17.02
CA ILE A 107 -16.81 13.45 16.91
C ILE A 107 -18.00 12.48 16.77
N GLY A 108 -19.05 12.66 17.58
CA GLY A 108 -20.26 11.84 17.50
C GLY A 108 -20.95 11.96 16.14
N LEU A 109 -21.15 13.19 15.65
CA LEU A 109 -21.71 13.46 14.33
C LEU A 109 -20.87 12.83 13.21
N PHE A 110 -19.55 12.95 13.30
CA PHE A 110 -18.60 12.43 12.33
C PHE A 110 -18.68 10.90 12.22
N ILE A 111 -18.73 10.21 13.37
CA ILE A 111 -18.90 8.76 13.42
C ILE A 111 -20.26 8.36 12.84
N LEU A 112 -21.33 9.05 13.23
CA LEU A 112 -22.69 8.79 12.74
C LEU A 112 -22.78 8.93 11.22
N MET A 113 -22.20 9.98 10.65
CA MET A 113 -22.16 10.18 9.19
C MET A 113 -21.40 9.06 8.48
N LYS A 114 -20.25 8.64 9.02
CA LYS A 114 -19.52 7.48 8.46
C LYS A 114 -20.32 6.19 8.56
N CYS A 115 -21.04 5.95 9.66
CA CYS A 115 -21.91 4.79 9.82
C CYS A 115 -23.04 4.79 8.79
N LEU A 116 -23.70 5.93 8.59
CA LEU A 116 -24.78 6.07 7.60
C LEU A 116 -24.26 5.86 6.17
N ALA A 117 -23.12 6.45 5.81
CA ALA A 117 -22.51 6.25 4.50
C ALA A 117 -22.12 4.78 4.25
N ALA A 118 -21.45 4.15 5.23
CA ALA A 118 -21.01 2.76 5.12
C ALA A 118 -22.19 1.78 5.03
N SER A 119 -23.22 1.98 5.86
CA SER A 119 -24.44 1.16 5.83
C SER A 119 -25.22 1.33 4.52
N PHE A 120 -25.25 2.53 3.94
CA PHE A 120 -25.86 2.75 2.63
C PHE A 120 -25.14 2.00 1.51
N ILE A 121 -23.80 2.01 1.49
CA ILE A 121 -23.00 1.17 0.58
C ILE A 121 -23.35 -0.31 0.80
N GLY A 122 -23.48 -0.74 2.06
CA GLY A 122 -23.91 -2.10 2.43
C GLY A 122 -25.24 -2.50 1.81
N LEU A 123 -26.25 -1.63 1.85
CA LEU A 123 -27.57 -1.88 1.25
C LEU A 123 -27.45 -2.05 -0.27
N ILE A 124 -26.67 -1.20 -0.96
CA ILE A 124 -26.43 -1.34 -2.40
C ILE A 124 -25.77 -2.70 -2.71
N MET A 125 -24.77 -3.09 -1.92
CA MET A 125 -24.11 -4.38 -2.08
C MET A 125 -25.05 -5.55 -1.78
N LEU A 126 -25.92 -5.42 -0.79
CA LEU A 126 -26.94 -6.39 -0.43
C LEU A 126 -27.93 -6.60 -1.57
N LEU A 127 -28.39 -5.52 -2.20
CA LEU A 127 -29.26 -5.56 -3.38
C LEU A 127 -28.61 -6.33 -4.53
N ILE A 128 -27.34 -6.00 -4.84
CA ILE A 128 -26.56 -6.70 -5.87
C ILE A 128 -26.40 -8.17 -5.52
N ALA A 129 -26.10 -8.47 -4.25
CA ALA A 129 -25.96 -9.83 -3.76
C ALA A 129 -27.26 -10.61 -3.92
N ILE A 130 -28.43 -10.00 -3.69
CA ILE A 130 -29.74 -10.61 -3.93
C ILE A 130 -29.95 -10.83 -5.42
N LEU A 131 -29.79 -9.80 -6.26
CA LEU A 131 -30.06 -9.83 -7.69
C LEU A 131 -29.14 -10.78 -8.46
N SER A 132 -27.90 -10.95 -8.01
CA SER A 132 -26.93 -11.81 -8.67
C SER A 132 -27.27 -13.28 -8.49
N LYS A 133 -27.21 -14.06 -9.58
CA LYS A 133 -27.24 -15.52 -9.49
C LYS A 133 -25.89 -16.09 -9.06
N ASN A 134 -24.80 -15.43 -9.43
CA ASN A 134 -23.46 -15.99 -9.30
C ASN A 134 -22.63 -15.18 -8.30
N LYS A 135 -21.94 -15.87 -7.39
CA LYS A 135 -21.14 -15.23 -6.33
C LYS A 135 -20.06 -14.30 -6.88
N LEU A 136 -19.31 -14.78 -7.88
CA LEU A 136 -18.25 -14.01 -8.51
C LEU A 136 -18.80 -12.76 -9.21
N PHE A 137 -19.93 -12.87 -9.90
CA PHE A 137 -20.56 -11.72 -10.54
C PHE A 137 -21.07 -10.70 -9.52
N ALA A 138 -21.66 -11.13 -8.41
CA ALA A 138 -22.09 -10.23 -7.33
C ALA A 138 -20.91 -9.39 -6.81
N ILE A 139 -19.79 -10.05 -6.53
CA ILE A 139 -18.55 -9.44 -6.07
C ILE A 139 -18.01 -8.46 -7.13
N ILE A 140 -17.90 -8.90 -8.39
CA ILE A 140 -17.37 -8.06 -9.48
C ILE A 140 -18.25 -6.83 -9.70
N ILE A 141 -19.57 -6.98 -9.76
CA ILE A 141 -20.51 -5.86 -9.96
C ILE A 141 -20.40 -4.85 -8.81
N SER A 142 -20.31 -5.33 -7.56
CA SER A 142 -20.14 -4.45 -6.41
C SER A 142 -18.82 -3.67 -6.45
N LEU A 143 -17.71 -4.30 -6.86
CA LEU A 143 -16.42 -3.64 -7.05
C LEU A 143 -16.46 -2.61 -8.18
N VAL A 144 -17.08 -2.95 -9.31
CA VAL A 144 -17.22 -2.04 -10.46
C VAL A 144 -18.00 -0.79 -10.08
N ILE A 145 -19.09 -0.90 -9.32
CA ILE A 145 -19.87 0.26 -8.85
C ILE A 145 -19.01 1.16 -7.96
N ILE A 146 -18.27 0.59 -7.00
CA ILE A 146 -17.35 1.34 -6.14
C ILE A 146 -16.27 2.05 -6.98
N ILE A 147 -15.69 1.37 -7.98
CA ILE A 147 -14.68 1.96 -8.86
C ILE A 147 -15.27 3.10 -9.67
N ILE A 148 -16.49 2.94 -10.21
CA ILE A 148 -17.18 3.99 -10.96
C ILE A 148 -17.41 5.22 -10.07
N GLU A 149 -17.94 5.03 -8.86
CA GLU A 149 -18.10 6.11 -7.89
C GLU A 149 -16.74 6.78 -7.61
N TYR A 150 -15.66 6.02 -7.50
CA TYR A 150 -14.33 6.59 -7.24
C TYR A 150 -13.83 7.43 -8.40
N LEU A 151 -13.99 6.94 -9.63
CA LEU A 151 -13.64 7.69 -10.84
C LEU A 151 -14.47 8.96 -10.96
N LEU A 152 -15.78 8.90 -10.69
CA LEU A 152 -16.65 10.07 -10.69
C LEU A 152 -16.21 11.11 -9.65
N TYR A 153 -15.78 10.69 -8.47
CA TYR A 153 -15.26 11.58 -7.43
C TYR A 153 -13.98 12.31 -7.87
N LEU A 154 -13.06 11.60 -8.55
CA LEU A 154 -11.80 12.16 -9.05
C LEU A 154 -12.01 13.11 -10.23
N PHE A 155 -12.82 12.71 -11.22
CA PHE A 155 -12.97 13.46 -12.47
C PHE A 155 -13.89 14.68 -12.37
N ILE A 156 -14.88 14.69 -11.47
CA ILE A 156 -15.79 15.83 -11.34
C ILE A 156 -15.12 16.94 -10.51
N PRO A 157 -14.82 18.13 -11.07
CA PRO A 157 -14.26 19.24 -10.32
C PRO A 157 -15.30 19.86 -9.39
N SER A 158 -14.87 20.41 -8.25
CA SER A 158 -15.78 21.04 -7.28
C SER A 158 -16.40 22.36 -7.78
N LEU A 159 -15.92 22.92 -8.88
CA LEU A 159 -16.36 24.20 -9.46
C LEU A 159 -17.29 24.04 -10.68
N ASN A 160 -17.53 22.81 -11.14
CA ASN A 160 -18.34 22.56 -12.33
C ASN A 160 -19.85 22.64 -12.02
N SER A 161 -20.70 22.86 -13.04
CA SER A 161 -22.17 22.93 -12.88
C SER A 161 -22.78 21.65 -12.28
N LEU A 162 -22.11 20.51 -12.48
CA LEU A 162 -22.47 19.19 -11.95
C LEU A 162 -21.90 18.90 -10.55
N TYR A 163 -21.49 19.93 -9.78
CA TYR A 163 -20.86 19.74 -8.47
C TYR A 163 -21.71 18.94 -7.48
N LEU A 164 -23.05 18.99 -7.58
CA LEU A 164 -23.94 18.21 -6.72
C LEU A 164 -23.68 16.70 -6.81
N PHE A 165 -23.42 16.17 -8.01
CA PHE A 165 -23.08 14.76 -8.19
C PHE A 165 -21.78 14.37 -7.50
N LYS A 166 -20.82 15.29 -7.36
CA LYS A 166 -19.59 15.05 -6.60
C LYS A 166 -19.89 14.86 -5.12
N TYR A 167 -20.75 15.68 -4.53
CA TYR A 167 -21.03 15.63 -3.09
C TYR A 167 -22.11 14.59 -2.71
N PHE A 168 -22.95 14.16 -3.65
CA PHE A 168 -23.87 13.03 -3.48
C PHE A 168 -23.19 11.67 -3.68
N ASN A 169 -22.00 11.64 -4.27
CA ASN A 169 -21.20 10.44 -4.46
C ASN A 169 -20.93 9.73 -3.12
N LEU A 170 -21.02 8.40 -3.11
CA LEU A 170 -20.85 7.60 -1.89
C LEU A 170 -19.48 7.80 -1.24
N ILE A 171 -18.45 8.00 -2.05
CA ILE A 171 -17.08 8.12 -1.59
C ILE A 171 -16.82 9.50 -0.98
N SER A 172 -17.46 10.55 -1.49
CA SER A 172 -17.35 11.88 -0.88
C SER A 172 -18.05 11.95 0.46
N VAL A 173 -19.21 11.28 0.61
CA VAL A 173 -19.87 11.16 1.92
C VAL A 173 -19.04 10.29 2.88
N LEU A 174 -18.41 9.22 2.41
CA LEU A 174 -17.52 8.39 3.22
C LEU A 174 -16.25 9.18 3.67
N GLN A 175 -15.78 10.12 2.85
CA GLN A 175 -14.77 11.13 3.19
C GLN A 175 -15.38 12.32 3.94
N THR A 176 -15.98 12.01 5.11
CA THR A 176 -16.64 12.97 6.01
C THR A 176 -15.75 14.15 6.43
N ASP A 177 -14.43 14.00 6.39
CA ASP A 177 -13.46 15.06 6.64
C ASP A 177 -13.61 16.20 5.63
N SER A 178 -13.57 15.90 4.33
CA SER A 178 -13.73 16.90 3.26
C SER A 178 -15.12 17.55 3.27
N PHE A 179 -16.15 16.79 3.66
CA PHE A 179 -17.54 17.23 3.68
C PHE A 179 -17.80 18.38 4.67
N PHE A 180 -17.16 18.35 5.85
CA PHE A 180 -17.33 19.38 6.88
C PHE A 180 -16.34 20.55 6.78
N GLN A 181 -15.30 20.45 5.93
CA GLN A 181 -14.28 21.50 5.76
C GLN A 181 -14.77 22.69 4.94
N VAL A 182 -15.75 22.49 4.04
CA VAL A 182 -16.17 23.52 3.07
C VAL A 182 -17.65 23.85 3.24
N TYR A 183 -17.97 25.11 3.54
CA TYR A 183 -19.36 25.58 3.56
C TYR A 183 -19.83 26.03 2.18
N ARG A 184 -20.99 25.53 1.73
CA ARG A 184 -21.64 25.97 0.49
C ARG A 184 -23.15 25.93 0.64
N ASN A 185 -23.80 26.91 0.03
CA ASN A 185 -25.26 26.95 -0.09
C ASN A 185 -25.69 26.60 -1.50
N VAL A 186 -26.79 25.86 -1.59
CA VAL A 186 -27.45 25.48 -2.82
C VAL A 186 -28.82 26.15 -2.83
N SER A 187 -29.14 26.85 -3.92
CA SER A 187 -30.47 27.43 -4.11
C SER A 187 -31.45 26.33 -4.53
N CYS A 188 -32.25 25.84 -3.59
CA CYS A 188 -33.32 24.88 -3.85
C CYS A 188 -34.67 25.60 -3.75
N PHE A 189 -35.47 25.59 -4.82
CA PHE A 189 -36.79 26.25 -4.86
C PHE A 189 -36.79 27.71 -4.35
N LYS A 190 -35.80 28.51 -4.79
CA LYS A 190 -35.58 29.92 -4.38
C LYS A 190 -35.16 30.13 -2.91
N ASN A 191 -35.01 29.06 -2.13
CA ASN A 191 -34.47 29.11 -0.78
C ASN A 191 -33.01 28.63 -0.77
N LEU A 192 -32.15 29.30 0.02
CA LEU A 192 -30.76 28.90 0.20
C LEU A 192 -30.70 27.85 1.31
N ILE A 193 -30.39 26.61 0.94
CA ILE A 193 -30.20 25.50 1.88
C ILE A 193 -28.71 25.15 1.90
N SER A 194 -28.16 24.86 3.08
CA SER A 194 -26.77 24.40 3.17
C SER A 194 -26.61 23.04 2.48
N LEU A 195 -25.52 22.88 1.74
CA LEU A 195 -25.21 21.66 1.01
C LEU A 195 -25.15 20.44 1.94
N GLN A 196 -24.63 20.63 3.16
CA GLN A 196 -24.55 19.57 4.16
C GLN A 196 -25.94 19.04 4.57
N MET A 197 -26.90 19.93 4.79
CA MET A 197 -28.27 19.54 5.16
C MET A 197 -28.99 18.87 4.00
N LEU A 198 -28.80 19.36 2.78
CA LEU A 198 -29.37 18.75 1.58
C LEU A 198 -28.89 17.31 1.40
N ILE A 199 -27.60 17.05 1.57
CA ILE A 199 -27.02 15.72 1.42
C ILE A 199 -27.46 14.79 2.55
N LEU A 200 -27.56 15.28 3.79
CA LEU A 200 -28.08 14.48 4.90
C LEU A 200 -29.52 14.01 4.66
N ILE A 201 -30.39 14.93 4.23
CA ILE A 201 -31.79 14.61 3.90
C ILE A 201 -31.86 13.66 2.70
N GLY A 202 -31.06 13.91 1.67
CA GLY A 202 -30.96 13.04 0.50
C GLY A 202 -30.49 11.64 0.86
N LEU A 203 -29.48 11.51 1.70
CA LEU A 203 -28.94 10.22 2.13
C LEU A 203 -29.93 9.45 3.00
N LEU A 204 -30.61 10.11 3.96
CA LEU A 204 -31.64 9.45 4.78
C LEU A 204 -32.84 8.97 3.94
N SER A 205 -33.26 9.75 2.95
CA SER A 205 -34.35 9.35 2.06
C SER A 205 -33.96 8.16 1.18
N LEU A 206 -32.77 8.19 0.56
CA LEU A 206 -32.24 7.05 -0.20
C LEU A 206 -32.06 5.80 0.67
N PHE A 207 -31.61 5.96 1.91
CA PHE A 207 -31.43 4.86 2.85
C PHE A 207 -32.74 4.09 3.10
N ILE A 208 -33.83 4.81 3.36
CA ILE A 208 -35.16 4.22 3.56
C ILE A 208 -35.65 3.54 2.28
N ILE A 209 -35.47 4.19 1.13
CA ILE A 209 -35.86 3.64 -0.17
C ILE A 209 -35.15 2.32 -0.45
N PHE A 210 -33.84 2.23 -0.19
CA PHE A 210 -33.08 1.01 -0.42
C PHE A 210 -33.50 -0.14 0.50
N ILE A 211 -33.82 0.11 1.76
CA ILE A 211 -34.38 -0.94 2.66
C ILE A 211 -35.70 -1.49 2.08
N ILE A 212 -36.57 -0.61 1.56
CA ILE A 212 -37.83 -1.02 0.93
C ILE A 212 -37.56 -1.83 -0.35
N ILE A 213 -36.64 -1.39 -1.21
CA ILE A 213 -36.27 -2.10 -2.44
C ILE A 213 -35.69 -3.47 -2.11
N ASP A 214 -34.76 -3.55 -1.17
CA ASP A 214 -34.10 -4.77 -0.74
C ASP A 214 -35.10 -5.81 -0.22
N THR A 215 -36.04 -5.37 0.62
CA THR A 215 -37.10 -6.24 1.16
C THR A 215 -38.07 -6.71 0.08
N PHE A 216 -38.46 -5.82 -0.84
CA PHE A 216 -39.34 -6.14 -1.96
C PHE A 216 -38.68 -7.13 -2.93
N VAL A 217 -37.45 -6.84 -3.38
CA VAL A 217 -36.70 -7.71 -4.30
C VAL A 217 -36.44 -9.07 -3.67
N TYR A 218 -36.09 -9.13 -2.38
CA TYR A 218 -35.93 -10.39 -1.66
C TYR A 218 -37.22 -11.21 -1.64
N HIS A 219 -38.38 -10.57 -1.42
CA HIS A 219 -39.67 -11.24 -1.40
C HIS A 219 -40.02 -11.86 -2.76
N TYR A 220 -40.03 -11.05 -3.83
CA TYR A 220 -40.46 -11.49 -5.17
C TYR A 220 -39.50 -12.46 -5.85
N LYS A 221 -38.22 -12.47 -5.46
CA LYS A 221 -37.23 -13.33 -6.10
C LYS A 221 -37.40 -14.80 -5.68
N ARG A 222 -38.08 -15.58 -6.53
CA ARG A 222 -38.50 -16.96 -6.25
C ARG A 222 -37.36 -17.99 -6.28
N ASN A 223 -36.39 -17.84 -7.19
CA ASN A 223 -35.22 -18.73 -7.32
C ASN A 223 -33.90 -17.98 -7.07
N MET A 224 -33.16 -18.39 -6.04
CA MET A 224 -31.83 -17.87 -5.70
C MET A 224 -30.77 -18.99 -5.71
N ASN A 225 -30.93 -19.96 -6.61
CA ASN A 225 -29.90 -20.95 -6.84
C ASN A 225 -28.72 -20.31 -7.57
N ILE A 226 -27.50 -20.68 -7.16
CA ILE A 226 -26.30 -20.28 -7.87
C ILE A 226 -26.21 -21.07 -9.17
N GLU A 227 -26.22 -20.37 -10.30
CA GLU A 227 -25.85 -20.95 -11.59
C GLU A 227 -24.32 -20.92 -11.68
N LEU A 228 -23.67 -22.04 -11.98
CA LEU A 228 -22.25 -22.00 -12.27
C LEU A 228 -22.07 -21.32 -13.63
N VAL A 229 -21.18 -20.34 -13.70
CA VAL A 229 -20.78 -19.75 -14.98
C VAL A 229 -20.01 -20.82 -15.71
N GLU A 230 -20.65 -21.51 -16.63
CA GLU A 230 -19.96 -22.32 -17.62
C GLU A 230 -19.28 -21.34 -18.60
N LEU A 231 -18.04 -20.97 -18.27
CA LEU A 231 -17.16 -20.36 -19.25
C LEU A 231 -17.04 -21.33 -20.43
N PRO A 232 -17.02 -20.85 -21.69
CA PRO A 232 -16.81 -21.72 -22.83
C PRO A 232 -15.55 -22.54 -22.55
N GLN A 233 -15.69 -23.87 -22.63
CA GLN A 233 -14.60 -24.80 -22.40
C GLN A 233 -13.51 -24.50 -23.43
N PHE A 234 -12.53 -23.68 -23.07
CA PHE A 234 -11.29 -23.60 -23.81
C PHE A 234 -10.76 -25.03 -23.86
N LYS A 235 -10.55 -25.54 -25.08
CA LYS A 235 -9.96 -26.87 -25.29
C LYS A 235 -8.70 -26.95 -24.43
N ASN A 236 -8.77 -27.74 -23.36
CA ASN A 236 -7.66 -27.90 -22.45
C ASN A 236 -6.51 -28.49 -23.26
N PHE A 237 -5.41 -27.75 -23.41
CA PHE A 237 -4.13 -28.32 -23.81
C PHE A 237 -3.68 -29.26 -22.68
N GLN A 238 -4.16 -30.51 -22.72
CA GLN A 238 -3.73 -31.54 -21.79
C GLN A 238 -2.34 -32.00 -22.21
N SER A 239 -1.31 -31.39 -21.62
CA SER A 239 0.02 -32.01 -21.65
C SER A 239 0.00 -33.18 -20.66
N GLN A 240 -0.24 -34.40 -21.16
CA GLN A 240 -0.19 -35.61 -20.34
C GLN A 240 1.28 -35.92 -20.03
N SER A 241 1.82 -35.29 -18.98
CA SER A 241 3.17 -35.59 -18.48
C SER A 241 3.08 -36.51 -17.26
N LEU A 242 3.98 -37.50 -17.17
CA LEU A 242 4.08 -38.41 -16.02
C LEU A 242 4.79 -37.79 -14.81
N SER A 243 5.42 -36.62 -14.97
CA SER A 243 6.15 -35.95 -13.90
C SER A 243 5.22 -35.10 -13.02
N LEU A 244 5.20 -35.40 -11.71
CA LEU A 244 4.41 -34.68 -10.72
C LEU A 244 4.68 -33.17 -10.71
N ILE A 245 5.94 -32.75 -10.86
CA ILE A 245 6.32 -31.33 -10.88
C ILE A 245 5.65 -30.60 -12.05
N LYS A 246 5.66 -31.18 -13.27
CA LYS A 246 5.00 -30.54 -14.42
C LYS A 246 3.48 -30.49 -14.27
N GLN A 247 2.86 -31.52 -13.70
CA GLN A 247 1.42 -31.53 -13.45
C GLN A 247 1.00 -30.50 -12.39
N GLU A 248 1.74 -30.41 -11.28
CA GLU A 248 1.50 -29.40 -10.24
C GLU A 248 1.76 -27.98 -10.78
N SER A 249 2.83 -27.78 -11.56
CA SER A 249 3.08 -26.50 -12.24
C SER A 249 1.95 -26.13 -13.19
N TYR A 250 1.48 -27.07 -14.02
CA TYR A 250 0.36 -26.82 -14.94
C TYR A 250 -0.91 -26.43 -14.18
N LYS A 251 -1.20 -27.12 -13.07
CA LYS A 251 -2.33 -26.82 -12.20
C LYS A 251 -2.23 -25.40 -11.62
N ILE A 252 -1.09 -25.02 -11.07
CA ILE A 252 -0.93 -23.70 -10.44
C ILE A 252 -0.96 -22.58 -11.49
N PHE A 253 -0.22 -22.71 -12.60
CA PHE A 253 -0.13 -21.64 -13.59
C PHE A 253 -1.41 -21.47 -14.42
N PHE A 254 -2.00 -22.56 -14.92
CA PHE A 254 -3.11 -22.50 -15.88
C PHE A 254 -4.48 -22.72 -15.23
N ILE A 255 -4.64 -23.73 -14.37
CA ILE A 255 -5.95 -24.01 -13.74
C ILE A 255 -6.27 -22.96 -12.67
N GLN A 256 -5.30 -22.63 -11.82
CA GLN A 256 -5.42 -21.60 -10.78
C GLN A 256 -5.09 -20.19 -11.30
N LYS A 257 -4.78 -20.05 -12.60
CA LYS A 257 -4.59 -18.77 -13.30
C LYS A 257 -3.49 -17.87 -12.74
N VAL A 258 -2.49 -18.43 -12.04
CA VAL A 258 -1.32 -17.65 -11.56
C VAL A 258 -0.57 -17.01 -12.73
N PHE A 259 -0.57 -17.63 -13.91
CA PHE A 259 0.01 -17.03 -15.12
C PHE A 259 -0.62 -15.68 -15.49
N LEU A 260 -1.94 -15.55 -15.35
CA LEU A 260 -2.65 -14.29 -15.61
C LEU A 260 -2.27 -13.22 -14.58
N LEU A 261 -2.07 -13.62 -13.31
CA LEU A 261 -1.54 -12.73 -12.27
C LEU A 261 -0.13 -12.26 -12.58
N CYS A 262 0.74 -13.11 -13.11
CA CYS A 262 2.08 -12.70 -13.56
C CYS A 262 2.02 -11.65 -14.67
N ILE A 263 1.18 -11.86 -15.70
CA ILE A 263 0.98 -10.88 -16.77
C ILE A 263 0.45 -9.56 -16.20
N LEU A 264 -0.57 -9.62 -15.34
CA LEU A 264 -1.15 -8.44 -14.71
C LEU A 264 -0.10 -7.67 -13.88
N CYS A 265 0.74 -8.38 -13.12
CA CYS A 265 1.83 -7.78 -12.37
C CYS A 265 2.82 -7.06 -13.30
N ILE A 266 3.23 -7.68 -14.41
CA ILE A 266 4.12 -7.06 -15.39
C ILE A 266 3.49 -5.81 -15.99
N LEU A 267 2.21 -5.86 -16.40
CA LEU A 267 1.51 -4.73 -17.00
C LEU A 267 1.41 -3.53 -16.05
N ILE A 268 1.04 -3.77 -14.79
CA ILE A 268 0.95 -2.72 -13.76
C ILE A 268 2.34 -2.10 -13.53
N GLN A 269 3.39 -2.93 -13.43
CA GLN A 269 4.76 -2.47 -13.24
C GLN A 269 5.24 -1.62 -14.44
N CYS A 270 5.06 -2.08 -15.67
CA CYS A 270 5.42 -1.32 -16.87
C CYS A 270 4.69 0.02 -16.94
N TYR A 271 3.38 0.02 -16.67
CA TYR A 271 2.57 1.24 -16.69
C TYR A 271 3.01 2.25 -15.63
N GLN A 272 3.25 1.79 -14.39
CA GLN A 272 3.66 2.63 -13.28
C GLN A 272 4.97 3.37 -13.58
N TYR A 273 5.97 2.65 -14.09
CA TYR A 273 7.30 3.22 -14.30
C TYR A 273 7.48 3.93 -15.65
N GLN A 274 6.58 3.71 -16.62
CA GLN A 274 6.60 4.47 -17.89
C GLN A 274 6.26 5.96 -17.69
N HIS A 275 5.38 6.28 -16.74
CA HIS A 275 4.92 7.65 -16.49
C HIS A 275 5.75 8.41 -15.45
N ILE A 276 6.69 7.75 -14.77
CA ILE A 276 7.55 8.39 -13.77
C ILE A 276 8.75 9.01 -14.49
N SER A 277 8.73 10.33 -14.68
CA SER A 277 9.92 11.09 -15.03
C SER A 277 10.67 11.49 -13.76
N ILE A 278 11.86 10.93 -13.56
CA ILE A 278 12.76 11.43 -12.50
C ILE A 278 13.33 12.75 -13.00
N TYR A 279 12.92 13.86 -12.38
CA TYR A 279 13.56 15.14 -12.61
C TYR A 279 14.92 15.17 -11.89
N MET A 280 15.99 15.29 -12.66
CA MET A 280 17.34 15.48 -12.14
C MET A 280 17.65 16.97 -12.16
N ASP A 281 17.78 17.53 -10.96
CA ASP A 281 18.13 18.94 -10.80
C ASP A 281 19.50 19.25 -11.42
N ASN A 282 19.72 20.50 -11.80
CA ASN A 282 20.97 20.91 -12.44
C ASN A 282 22.17 20.72 -11.50
N ASP A 283 22.00 21.01 -10.22
CA ASP A 283 23.00 20.79 -9.18
C ASP A 283 23.39 19.30 -9.05
N GLU A 284 22.39 18.42 -9.16
CA GLU A 284 22.58 16.97 -9.08
C GLU A 284 23.33 16.43 -10.31
N LYS A 285 23.08 17.00 -11.49
CA LYS A 285 23.85 16.67 -12.71
C LYS A 285 25.31 17.10 -12.58
N ILE A 286 25.57 18.30 -12.04
CA ILE A 286 26.94 18.79 -11.78
C ILE A 286 27.64 17.86 -10.79
N TYR A 287 26.96 17.47 -9.71
CA TYR A 287 27.49 16.55 -8.72
C TYR A 287 27.82 15.18 -9.32
N GLN A 288 26.93 14.63 -10.15
CA GLN A 288 27.16 13.37 -10.85
C GLN A 288 28.39 13.45 -11.78
N GLN A 289 28.62 14.59 -12.45
CA GLN A 289 29.80 14.80 -13.30
C GLN A 289 31.10 14.80 -12.48
N TYR A 290 31.11 15.48 -11.33
CA TYR A 290 32.26 15.44 -10.42
C TYR A 290 32.53 14.03 -9.90
N MET A 291 31.48 13.32 -9.47
CA MET A 291 31.61 11.95 -8.96
C MET A 291 32.12 10.98 -10.03
N LYS A 292 31.64 11.06 -11.29
CA LYS A 292 32.18 10.23 -12.39
C LYS A 292 33.70 10.33 -12.56
N ARG A 293 34.30 11.47 -12.20
CA ARG A 293 35.76 11.67 -12.25
C ARG A 293 36.46 11.20 -10.96
N LEU A 294 35.80 11.33 -9.82
CA LEU A 294 36.39 11.08 -8.49
C LEU A 294 36.16 9.67 -7.94
N GLU A 295 35.18 8.92 -8.46
CA GLU A 295 34.76 7.60 -8.00
C GLU A 295 35.92 6.65 -7.66
N GLY A 296 35.81 5.96 -6.52
CA GLY A 296 36.81 5.01 -6.02
C GLY A 296 37.79 5.61 -5.00
N PRO A 297 38.96 4.99 -4.78
CA PRO A 297 39.90 5.41 -3.75
C PRO A 297 40.53 6.78 -4.07
N LEU A 298 40.96 7.48 -3.01
CA LEU A 298 41.68 8.74 -3.10
C LEU A 298 43.09 8.48 -3.66
N THR A 299 43.42 9.12 -4.77
CA THR A 299 44.75 9.12 -5.38
C THR A 299 45.31 10.54 -5.38
N ASN A 300 46.65 10.68 -5.40
CA ASN A 300 47.30 12.00 -5.39
C ASN A 300 46.85 12.91 -6.55
N GLU A 301 46.52 12.32 -7.71
CA GLU A 301 45.99 13.07 -8.86
C GLU A 301 44.60 13.66 -8.59
N LYS A 302 43.72 12.91 -7.92
CA LYS A 302 42.38 13.37 -7.54
C LYS A 302 42.46 14.46 -6.47
N GLU A 303 43.36 14.29 -5.50
CA GLU A 303 43.62 15.29 -4.46
C GLU A 303 44.10 16.63 -5.07
N GLN A 304 45.06 16.58 -5.99
CA GLN A 304 45.53 17.78 -6.69
C GLN A 304 44.41 18.48 -7.46
N TRP A 305 43.53 17.72 -8.11
CA TRP A 305 42.38 18.29 -8.82
C TRP A 305 41.40 18.98 -7.86
N ILE A 306 41.05 18.35 -6.73
CA ILE A 306 40.16 18.95 -5.72
C ILE A 306 40.74 20.25 -5.18
N LEU A 307 42.04 20.28 -4.85
CA LEU A 307 42.71 21.47 -4.35
C LEU A 307 42.81 22.60 -5.40
N GLN A 308 42.95 22.25 -6.69
CA GLN A 308 42.91 23.23 -7.78
C GLN A 308 41.52 23.84 -7.93
N GLU A 309 40.48 23.01 -7.90
CA GLU A 309 39.09 23.46 -8.01
C GLU A 309 38.69 24.34 -6.81
N GLN A 310 39.15 23.99 -5.60
CA GLN A 310 38.97 24.82 -4.40
C GLN A 310 39.63 26.20 -4.56
N LYS A 311 40.87 26.25 -5.07
CA LYS A 311 41.56 27.52 -5.35
C LYS A 311 40.84 28.36 -6.40
N HIS A 312 40.28 27.72 -7.43
CA HIS A 312 39.49 28.40 -8.45
C HIS A 312 38.27 29.11 -7.84
N TYR A 313 37.49 28.42 -7.00
CA TYR A 313 36.34 29.05 -6.31
C TYR A 313 36.78 30.14 -5.32
N GLN A 314 37.89 29.97 -4.62
CA GLN A 314 38.44 31.00 -3.73
C GLN A 314 38.85 32.26 -4.50
N ASP A 315 39.49 32.14 -5.67
CA ASP A 315 39.88 33.27 -6.51
C ASP A 315 38.65 34.03 -7.04
N LEU A 316 37.61 33.32 -7.50
CA LEU A 316 36.35 33.93 -7.92
C LEU A 316 35.67 34.74 -6.80
N ASN A 317 35.64 34.19 -5.57
CA ASN A 317 35.12 34.90 -4.41
C ASN A 317 35.98 36.13 -4.04
N GLN A 318 37.30 36.06 -4.19
CA GLN A 318 38.18 37.21 -4.01
C GLN A 318 37.93 38.28 -5.10
N GLN A 319 37.72 37.88 -6.35
CA GLN A 319 37.39 38.80 -7.44
C GLN A 319 36.06 39.53 -7.17
N LEU A 320 35.01 38.85 -6.70
CA LEU A 320 33.78 39.49 -6.23
C LEU A 320 34.01 40.49 -5.09
N ALA A 321 34.87 40.15 -4.13
CA ALA A 321 35.24 41.05 -3.03
C ALA A 321 36.00 42.30 -3.53
N THR A 322 36.83 42.17 -4.57
CA THR A 322 37.50 43.32 -5.17
C THR A 322 36.55 44.21 -5.97
N ILE A 323 35.58 43.64 -6.68
CA ILE A 323 34.57 44.39 -7.45
C ILE A 323 33.64 45.17 -6.51
N SER A 324 33.20 44.55 -5.41
CA SER A 324 32.42 45.23 -4.36
C SER A 324 33.18 46.39 -3.72
N LYS A 325 34.47 46.21 -3.38
CA LYS A 325 35.33 47.31 -2.89
C LYS A 325 35.49 48.44 -3.90
N LYS A 326 35.72 48.13 -5.18
CA LYS A 326 35.84 49.14 -6.25
C LYS A 326 34.53 49.91 -6.51
N ARG A 327 33.38 49.25 -6.29
CA ARG A 327 32.05 49.86 -6.29
C ARG A 327 31.87 50.83 -5.12
N GLU A 328 32.26 50.44 -3.91
CA GLU A 328 32.22 51.31 -2.72
C GLU A 328 33.14 52.53 -2.85
N GLN A 329 34.28 52.38 -3.54
CA GLN A 329 35.23 53.46 -3.82
C GLN A 329 34.81 54.37 -4.99
N GLY A 330 33.64 54.16 -5.61
CA GLY A 330 33.10 55.01 -6.67
C GLY A 330 33.80 54.91 -8.03
N SER A 331 34.72 53.94 -8.19
CA SER A 331 35.55 53.76 -9.40
C SER A 331 34.86 52.97 -10.53
N LEU A 332 33.70 52.37 -10.26
CA LEU A 332 32.91 51.58 -11.20
C LEU A 332 31.46 52.08 -11.26
N THR A 333 30.92 52.20 -12.46
CA THR A 333 29.50 52.53 -12.64
C THR A 333 28.61 51.37 -12.18
N GLN A 334 27.45 51.65 -11.59
CA GLN A 334 26.52 50.65 -11.05
C GLN A 334 26.21 49.51 -12.05
N THR A 335 26.07 49.86 -13.33
CA THR A 335 25.79 48.93 -14.43
C THR A 335 26.98 48.03 -14.76
N GLN A 336 28.20 48.56 -14.74
CA GLN A 336 29.42 47.79 -15.01
C GLN A 336 29.73 46.80 -13.87
N ALA A 337 29.55 47.24 -12.62
CA ALA A 337 29.75 46.39 -11.46
C ALA A 337 28.74 45.22 -11.44
N ASN A 338 27.47 45.48 -11.76
CA ASN A 338 26.45 44.43 -11.83
C ASN A 338 26.73 43.41 -12.95
N ALA A 339 27.15 43.86 -14.14
CA ALA A 339 27.48 42.95 -15.25
C ALA A 339 28.68 42.04 -14.93
N MET A 340 29.73 42.58 -14.28
CA MET A 340 30.88 41.79 -13.84
C MET A 340 30.51 40.80 -12.71
N GLN A 341 29.63 41.21 -11.79
CA GLN A 341 29.13 40.32 -10.74
C GLN A 341 28.30 39.18 -11.31
N GLU A 342 27.46 39.45 -12.31
CA GLU A 342 26.60 38.43 -12.93
C GLU A 342 27.43 37.35 -13.63
N GLN A 343 28.49 37.73 -14.36
CA GLN A 343 29.42 36.78 -14.99
C GLN A 343 30.11 35.86 -13.97
N ILE A 344 30.58 36.40 -12.84
CA ILE A 344 31.22 35.59 -11.79
C ILE A 344 30.18 34.72 -11.08
N ASN A 345 28.99 35.24 -10.81
CA ASN A 345 27.90 34.48 -10.19
C ASN A 345 27.45 33.29 -11.05
N GLU A 346 27.52 33.38 -12.38
CA GLU A 346 27.29 32.23 -13.26
C GLU A 346 28.33 31.13 -13.08
N GLN A 347 29.60 31.50 -12.89
CA GLN A 347 30.70 30.56 -12.63
C GLN A 347 30.63 29.96 -11.20
N LEU A 348 30.11 30.71 -10.23
CA LEU A 348 29.92 30.25 -8.85
C LEU A 348 28.73 29.32 -8.65
N ARG A 349 27.84 29.13 -9.64
CA ARG A 349 26.66 28.27 -9.49
C ARG A 349 26.99 26.85 -9.00
N GLY A 350 28.18 26.33 -9.35
CA GLY A 350 28.66 25.00 -8.92
C GLY A 350 29.30 24.94 -7.53
N GLU A 351 29.55 26.08 -6.86
CA GLU A 351 30.31 26.12 -5.61
C GLU A 351 29.62 25.34 -4.48
N GLN A 352 28.30 25.48 -4.32
CA GLN A 352 27.54 24.74 -3.30
C GLN A 352 27.62 23.22 -3.52
N VAL A 353 27.66 22.80 -4.79
CA VAL A 353 27.81 21.39 -5.15
C VAL A 353 29.23 20.90 -4.87
N PHE A 354 30.23 21.72 -5.20
CA PHE A 354 31.63 21.42 -4.91
C PHE A 354 31.90 21.35 -3.40
N GLN A 355 31.24 22.17 -2.58
CA GLN A 355 31.34 22.09 -1.13
C GLN A 355 30.93 20.70 -0.61
N ARG A 356 29.87 20.09 -1.15
CA ARG A 356 29.50 18.70 -0.80
C ARG A 356 30.57 17.67 -1.18
N VAL A 357 31.23 17.86 -2.32
CA VAL A 357 32.36 17.01 -2.75
C VAL A 357 33.55 17.20 -1.81
N PHE A 358 33.81 18.44 -1.39
CA PHE A 358 34.90 18.80 -0.51
C PHE A 358 34.68 18.26 0.92
N GLU A 359 33.45 18.29 1.43
CA GLU A 359 33.08 17.63 2.69
C GLU A 359 33.37 16.13 2.63
N GLN A 360 33.00 15.46 1.53
CA GLN A 360 33.32 14.04 1.34
C GLN A 360 34.83 13.78 1.28
N TYR A 361 35.60 14.71 0.72
CA TYR A 361 37.05 14.65 0.69
C TYR A 361 37.68 14.78 2.09
N GLU A 362 37.27 15.76 2.90
CA GLU A 362 37.73 15.91 4.29
C GLU A 362 37.41 14.65 5.11
N ASP A 363 36.23 14.07 4.88
CA ASP A 363 35.80 12.82 5.51
C ASP A 363 36.68 11.62 5.17
N ILE A 364 37.17 11.54 3.93
CA ILE A 364 38.08 10.49 3.46
C ILE A 364 39.50 10.73 3.99
N GLN A 365 39.94 11.98 4.10
CA GLN A 365 41.22 12.28 4.75
C GLN A 365 41.24 11.84 6.21
N ASN A 366 40.15 12.09 6.94
CA ASN A 366 39.99 11.66 8.32
C ASN A 366 39.86 10.13 8.46
N ASN A 367 39.30 9.45 7.46
CA ASN A 367 39.10 8.01 7.44
C ASN A 367 39.60 7.40 6.11
N PRO A 368 40.87 6.98 6.02
CA PRO A 368 41.49 6.53 4.77
C PRO A 368 40.87 5.24 4.19
N GLN A 369 39.96 4.61 4.94
CA GLN A 369 39.19 3.45 4.49
C GLN A 369 37.96 3.84 3.66
N LYS A 370 37.50 5.10 3.67
CA LYS A 370 36.38 5.57 2.85
C LYS A 370 36.82 5.79 1.40
N GLN A 371 35.86 5.75 0.47
CA GLN A 371 36.07 6.00 -0.95
C GLN A 371 35.06 7.02 -1.47
N PHE A 372 35.35 7.66 -2.60
CA PHE A 372 34.35 8.48 -3.29
C PHE A 372 33.30 7.57 -3.91
N VAL A 373 32.05 7.79 -3.49
CA VAL A 373 30.88 7.05 -3.92
C VAL A 373 29.79 8.06 -4.23
N TYR A 374 29.08 7.87 -5.35
CA TYR A 374 27.86 8.60 -5.63
C TYR A 374 26.68 7.95 -4.88
N PRO A 375 26.16 8.56 -3.79
CA PRO A 375 25.27 7.86 -2.86
C PRO A 375 23.80 7.84 -3.29
N VAL A 376 23.40 8.71 -4.24
CA VAL A 376 21.98 9.02 -4.49
C VAL A 376 21.17 7.83 -4.98
N ALA A 377 21.71 7.03 -5.91
CA ALA A 377 21.05 5.82 -6.38
C ALA A 377 20.78 4.82 -5.24
N TYR A 378 21.76 4.65 -4.34
CA TYR A 378 21.67 3.76 -3.19
C TYR A 378 20.68 4.26 -2.14
N GLN A 379 20.71 5.56 -1.82
CA GLN A 379 19.77 6.17 -0.89
C GLN A 379 18.32 6.06 -1.41
N LYS A 380 18.10 6.33 -2.69
CA LYS A 380 16.77 6.21 -3.32
C LYS A 380 16.26 4.77 -3.35
N TYR A 381 17.12 3.80 -3.61
CA TYR A 381 16.70 2.40 -3.70
C TYR A 381 16.50 1.73 -2.33
N PHE A 382 17.32 2.06 -1.32
CA PHE A 382 17.31 1.38 -0.02
C PHE A 382 16.59 2.14 1.10
N ILE A 383 16.60 3.47 1.07
CA ILE A 383 16.18 4.30 2.21
C ILE A 383 14.86 5.04 1.91
N ASP A 384 14.69 5.52 0.68
CA ASP A 384 13.52 6.31 0.30
C ASP A 384 12.26 5.42 0.21
N ILE A 385 11.31 5.68 1.12
CA ILE A 385 10.06 4.90 1.25
C ILE A 385 9.25 4.96 -0.05
N ASN A 386 9.27 6.10 -0.74
CA ASN A 386 8.42 6.33 -1.91
C ASN A 386 8.70 5.32 -3.02
N TRP A 387 9.97 4.95 -3.19
CA TRP A 387 10.40 4.00 -4.23
C TRP A 387 10.18 2.54 -3.82
N LEU A 388 10.25 2.23 -2.52
CA LEU A 388 10.13 0.87 -1.99
C LEU A 388 8.67 0.45 -1.72
N PHE A 389 7.80 1.39 -1.37
CA PHE A 389 6.47 1.08 -0.86
C PHE A 389 5.56 0.41 -1.88
N MET A 390 5.37 1.02 -3.05
CA MET A 390 4.48 0.45 -4.06
C MET A 390 4.93 -0.93 -4.55
N PRO A 391 6.23 -1.14 -4.87
CA PRO A 391 6.73 -2.48 -5.20
C PRO A 391 6.47 -3.51 -4.10
N THR A 392 6.84 -3.22 -2.86
CA THR A 392 6.67 -4.17 -1.75
C THR A 392 5.19 -4.50 -1.48
N LEU A 393 4.30 -3.52 -1.60
CA LEU A 393 2.85 -3.72 -1.51
C LEU A 393 2.34 -4.64 -2.63
N LEU A 394 2.74 -4.40 -3.89
CA LEU A 394 2.37 -5.26 -5.01
C LEU A 394 2.88 -6.70 -4.83
N LEU A 395 4.12 -6.86 -4.35
CA LEU A 395 4.68 -8.17 -4.03
C LEU A 395 3.80 -8.94 -3.04
N CYS A 396 3.43 -8.31 -1.93
CA CYS A 396 2.56 -8.92 -0.91
C CYS A 396 1.17 -9.26 -1.48
N ILE A 397 0.55 -8.37 -2.26
CA ILE A 397 -0.77 -8.61 -2.85
C ILE A 397 -0.74 -9.80 -3.81
N PHE A 398 0.20 -9.80 -4.77
CA PHE A 398 0.26 -10.85 -5.79
C PHE A 398 0.64 -12.21 -5.21
N THR A 399 1.56 -12.24 -4.23
CA THR A 399 1.90 -13.49 -3.54
C THR A 399 0.71 -14.04 -2.75
N ILE A 400 -0.02 -13.20 -2.02
CA ILE A 400 -1.21 -13.62 -1.26
C ILE A 400 -2.33 -14.12 -2.18
N ILE A 401 -2.70 -13.34 -3.20
CA ILE A 401 -3.78 -13.69 -4.13
C ILE A 401 -3.43 -14.95 -4.91
N GLY A 402 -2.22 -15.03 -5.45
CA GLY A 402 -1.79 -16.16 -6.28
C GLY A 402 -1.63 -17.46 -5.50
N LEU A 403 -1.08 -17.41 -4.27
CA LEU A 403 -0.69 -18.61 -3.54
C LEU A 403 -1.75 -19.10 -2.56
N SER A 404 -2.72 -18.27 -2.16
CA SER A 404 -3.83 -18.69 -1.30
C SER A 404 -4.67 -19.84 -1.89
N GLN A 405 -4.73 -19.96 -3.23
CA GLN A 405 -5.48 -21.00 -3.91
C GLN A 405 -4.77 -22.36 -3.95
N VAL A 406 -3.44 -22.39 -3.81
CA VAL A 406 -2.61 -23.58 -4.12
C VAL A 406 -3.05 -24.81 -3.35
N ILE A 407 -3.29 -24.66 -2.05
CA ILE A 407 -3.76 -25.73 -1.18
C ILE A 407 -5.30 -25.81 -1.14
N THR A 408 -5.98 -24.67 -1.02
CA THR A 408 -7.43 -24.66 -0.79
C THR A 408 -8.24 -25.19 -1.96
N TYR A 409 -7.70 -25.08 -3.17
CA TYR A 409 -8.34 -25.59 -4.37
C TYR A 409 -8.63 -27.10 -4.27
N GLU A 410 -7.73 -27.88 -3.67
CA GLU A 410 -7.94 -29.31 -3.48
C GLU A 410 -8.90 -29.65 -2.33
N TYR A 411 -8.96 -28.80 -1.30
CA TYR A 411 -9.93 -28.95 -0.23
C TYR A 411 -11.35 -28.65 -0.71
N GLN A 412 -11.54 -27.57 -1.47
CA GLN A 412 -12.84 -27.19 -2.03
C GLN A 412 -13.41 -28.26 -2.97
N ASN A 413 -12.56 -28.87 -3.79
CA ASN A 413 -12.96 -29.93 -4.72
C ASN A 413 -12.93 -31.33 -4.09
N GLN A 414 -12.67 -31.47 -2.79
CA GLN A 414 -12.52 -32.75 -2.07
C GLN A 414 -11.43 -33.69 -2.65
N MET A 415 -10.58 -33.18 -3.55
CA MET A 415 -9.51 -33.94 -4.21
C MET A 415 -8.41 -34.35 -3.23
N HIS A 416 -8.28 -33.65 -2.09
CA HIS A 416 -7.34 -34.00 -1.03
C HIS A 416 -7.49 -35.47 -0.55
N LYS A 417 -8.72 -36.01 -0.53
CA LYS A 417 -8.98 -37.41 -0.14
C LYS A 417 -8.31 -38.39 -1.09
N ILE A 418 -8.40 -38.11 -2.39
CA ILE A 418 -7.81 -38.95 -3.43
C ILE A 418 -6.30 -38.79 -3.41
N THR A 419 -5.79 -37.55 -3.38
CA THR A 419 -4.34 -37.31 -3.40
C THR A 419 -3.66 -37.95 -2.20
N GLN A 420 -4.21 -37.84 -0.99
CA GLN A 420 -3.63 -38.41 0.24
C GLN A 420 -3.64 -39.95 0.28
N THR A 421 -4.55 -40.62 -0.43
CA THR A 421 -4.55 -42.09 -0.55
C THR A 421 -3.48 -42.63 -1.50
N SER A 422 -2.90 -41.77 -2.34
CA SER A 422 -1.85 -42.19 -3.28
C SER A 422 -0.47 -42.31 -2.61
N TYR A 423 0.38 -43.22 -3.11
CA TYR A 423 1.70 -43.53 -2.53
C TYR A 423 2.61 -42.29 -2.36
N ARG A 424 2.60 -41.37 -3.33
CA ARG A 424 3.35 -40.09 -3.27
C ARG A 424 2.50 -38.91 -2.78
N GLY A 425 1.28 -39.18 -2.34
CA GLY A 425 0.22 -38.25 -2.02
C GLY A 425 0.43 -37.30 -0.83
N ASN A 426 1.28 -37.75 0.10
CA ASN A 426 1.41 -37.15 1.42
C ASN A 426 2.44 -35.99 1.41
N HIS A 427 3.53 -36.10 2.15
CA HIS A 427 4.52 -35.01 2.29
C HIS A 427 5.29 -34.70 1.00
N TYR A 428 5.42 -35.67 0.09
CA TYR A 428 6.15 -35.44 -1.16
C TYR A 428 5.45 -34.42 -2.08
N ILE A 429 4.13 -34.54 -2.28
CA ILE A 429 3.36 -33.54 -3.05
C ILE A 429 3.35 -32.18 -2.33
N LEU A 430 3.21 -32.17 -1.01
CA LEU A 430 3.27 -30.94 -0.23
C LEU A 430 4.60 -30.20 -0.45
N ASN A 431 5.73 -30.92 -0.45
CA ASN A 431 7.05 -30.34 -0.68
C ASN A 431 7.20 -29.80 -2.10
N ILE A 432 6.64 -30.49 -3.10
CA ILE A 432 6.59 -29.99 -4.48
C ILE A 432 5.79 -28.69 -4.54
N LYS A 433 4.59 -28.65 -3.94
CA LYS A 433 3.75 -27.43 -3.94
C LYS A 433 4.44 -26.27 -3.25
N LEU A 434 5.09 -26.53 -2.12
CA LEU A 434 5.83 -25.51 -1.37
C LEU A 434 7.04 -25.00 -2.19
N SER A 435 7.81 -25.91 -2.81
CA SER A 435 8.93 -25.54 -3.69
C SER A 435 8.47 -24.72 -4.90
N LEU A 436 7.34 -25.09 -5.53
CA LEU A 436 6.78 -24.35 -6.66
C LEU A 436 6.26 -22.98 -6.23
N SER A 437 5.63 -22.90 -5.05
CA SER A 437 5.16 -21.63 -4.48
C SER A 437 6.32 -20.69 -4.16
N ILE A 438 7.44 -21.20 -3.64
CA ILE A 438 8.68 -20.42 -3.45
C ILE A 438 9.20 -19.91 -4.80
N GLY A 439 9.26 -20.77 -5.82
CA GLY A 439 9.67 -20.36 -7.16
C GLY A 439 8.80 -19.25 -7.74
N ILE A 440 7.48 -19.33 -7.57
CA ILE A 440 6.52 -18.30 -7.99
C ILE A 440 6.69 -17.02 -7.17
N GLY A 441 6.91 -17.11 -5.86
CA GLY A 441 7.18 -15.96 -5.00
C GLY A 441 8.45 -15.21 -5.39
N ILE A 442 9.52 -15.94 -5.72
CA ILE A 442 10.77 -15.36 -6.23
C ILE A 442 10.52 -14.70 -7.60
N LEU A 443 9.73 -15.33 -8.47
CA LEU A 443 9.36 -14.76 -9.76
C LEU A 443 8.61 -13.43 -9.59
N PHE A 444 7.66 -13.32 -8.66
CA PHE A 444 7.01 -12.04 -8.34
C PHE A 444 7.99 -11.02 -7.79
N LEU A 445 8.91 -11.42 -6.91
CA LEU A 445 9.94 -10.55 -6.36
C LEU A 445 10.83 -9.96 -7.47
N ILE A 446 11.24 -10.78 -8.44
CA ILE A 446 12.03 -10.32 -9.60
C ILE A 446 11.22 -9.33 -10.43
N ILE A 447 9.98 -9.67 -10.81
CA ILE A 447 9.12 -8.79 -11.62
C ILE A 447 8.93 -7.42 -10.97
N VAL A 448 8.78 -7.39 -9.65
CA VAL A 448 8.51 -6.18 -8.88
C VAL A 448 9.77 -5.33 -8.64
N LEU A 449 10.93 -5.95 -8.38
CA LEU A 449 12.16 -5.21 -8.08
C LEU A 449 12.90 -4.72 -9.33
N THR A 450 12.67 -5.34 -10.49
CA THR A 450 13.41 -5.02 -11.73
C THR A 450 13.12 -3.60 -12.25
N PRO A 451 11.86 -3.14 -12.40
CA PRO A 451 11.57 -1.80 -12.93
C PRO A 451 12.20 -0.63 -12.15
N PRO A 452 12.06 -0.51 -10.81
CA PRO A 452 12.70 0.58 -10.07
C PRO A 452 14.23 0.51 -10.15
N PHE A 453 14.80 -0.69 -10.17
CA PHE A 453 16.23 -0.88 -10.33
C PHE A 453 16.73 -0.40 -11.70
N VAL A 454 16.04 -0.76 -12.79
CA VAL A 454 16.39 -0.34 -14.16
C VAL A 454 16.26 1.18 -14.32
N LEU A 455 15.19 1.78 -13.79
CA LEU A 455 14.98 3.23 -13.89
C LEU A 455 16.08 4.00 -13.15
N LEU A 456 16.40 3.62 -11.91
CA LEU A 456 17.46 4.28 -11.11
C LEU A 456 18.85 4.06 -11.72
N GLN A 457 19.09 2.90 -12.32
CA GLN A 457 20.33 2.64 -13.04
C GLN A 457 20.46 3.53 -14.28
N GLN A 458 19.36 3.80 -15.01
CA GLN A 458 19.37 4.68 -16.18
C GLN A 458 19.55 6.15 -15.83
N THR A 459 19.00 6.61 -14.70
CA THR A 459 19.04 8.03 -14.32
C THR A 459 20.29 8.40 -13.53
N TYR A 460 20.63 7.62 -12.51
CA TYR A 460 21.71 7.94 -11.57
C TYR A 460 22.95 7.07 -11.82
N GLY A 461 22.74 5.79 -12.10
CA GLY A 461 23.80 4.79 -12.20
C GLY A 461 24.31 4.32 -10.84
N PHE A 462 24.42 3.02 -10.64
CA PHE A 462 25.06 2.40 -9.48
C PHE A 462 26.57 2.33 -9.72
N SER A 463 27.32 3.26 -9.14
CA SER A 463 28.79 3.22 -9.17
C SER A 463 29.37 2.58 -7.92
N SER A 464 30.58 2.03 -8.03
CA SER A 464 31.41 1.61 -6.89
C SER A 464 30.79 0.57 -5.93
N LEU A 465 30.21 -0.53 -6.44
CA LEU A 465 29.64 -1.62 -5.63
C LEU A 465 30.63 -2.27 -4.64
N LEU A 466 31.93 -2.25 -4.96
CA LEU A 466 32.99 -2.80 -4.11
C LEU A 466 33.48 -1.82 -3.03
N ALA A 467 33.05 -0.56 -3.09
CA ALA A 467 33.44 0.43 -2.10
C ALA A 467 32.84 0.08 -0.72
N PRO A 468 33.53 0.46 0.37
CA PRO A 468 33.05 0.21 1.72
C PRO A 468 31.77 1.00 1.99
N ALA A 469 30.80 0.34 2.62
CA ALA A 469 29.48 0.91 2.90
C ALA A 469 29.53 2.18 3.74
N MET A 470 30.53 2.30 4.64
CA MET A 470 30.79 3.48 5.47
C MET A 470 30.99 4.77 4.66
N SER A 471 31.29 4.67 3.35
CA SER A 471 31.42 5.82 2.45
C SER A 471 30.08 6.54 2.20
N ILE A 472 28.95 5.89 2.50
CA ILE A 472 27.62 6.50 2.47
C ILE A 472 27.23 6.88 3.90
N GLN A 473 26.85 8.15 4.11
CA GLN A 473 26.56 8.70 5.44
C GLN A 473 25.50 7.90 6.24
N ASN A 474 24.49 7.37 5.56
CA ASN A 474 23.45 6.55 6.21
C ASN A 474 23.93 5.16 6.68
N PHE A 475 25.12 4.72 6.26
CA PHE A 475 25.69 3.40 6.52
C PHE A 475 26.97 3.45 7.37
N LEU A 476 27.19 4.55 8.09
CA LEU A 476 28.36 4.75 8.96
C LEU A 476 28.53 3.68 10.04
N LEU A 477 27.45 3.02 10.46
CA LEU A 477 27.49 1.95 11.47
C LEU A 477 28.19 0.67 11.00
N PHE A 478 28.31 0.45 9.69
CA PHE A 478 28.94 -0.76 9.18
C PHE A 478 30.47 -0.67 9.20
N PRO A 479 31.14 -1.78 9.52
CA PRO A 479 32.59 -1.82 9.49
C PRO A 479 33.10 -1.78 8.04
N SER A 480 34.36 -1.37 7.87
CA SER A 480 34.98 -1.11 6.57
C SER A 480 35.15 -2.32 5.65
N TRP A 481 35.05 -3.54 6.17
CA TRP A 481 35.08 -4.77 5.36
C TRP A 481 33.74 -5.08 4.68
N VAL A 482 32.65 -4.41 5.06
CA VAL A 482 31.34 -4.55 4.42
C VAL A 482 31.28 -3.62 3.21
N SER A 483 31.17 -4.20 2.02
CA SER A 483 30.98 -3.44 0.78
C SER A 483 29.51 -3.09 0.55
N ILE A 484 29.25 -2.06 -0.26
CA ILE A 484 27.89 -1.68 -0.67
C ILE A 484 27.18 -2.86 -1.36
N GLY A 485 27.91 -3.63 -2.19
CA GLY A 485 27.40 -4.83 -2.83
C GLY A 485 26.94 -5.91 -1.84
N MET A 486 27.62 -6.07 -0.70
CA MET A 486 27.17 -6.98 0.35
C MET A 486 25.84 -6.52 0.97
N ILE A 487 25.65 -5.21 1.17
CA ILE A 487 24.37 -4.65 1.65
C ILE A 487 23.26 -4.91 0.62
N CYS A 488 23.53 -4.75 -0.67
CA CYS A 488 22.58 -5.08 -1.73
C CYS A 488 22.15 -6.55 -1.67
N MET A 489 23.11 -7.47 -1.48
CA MET A 489 22.82 -8.90 -1.34
C MET A 489 22.02 -9.21 -0.08
N MET A 490 22.36 -8.59 1.06
CA MET A 490 21.60 -8.77 2.31
C MET A 490 20.16 -8.26 2.19
N SER A 491 19.95 -7.15 1.50
CA SER A 491 18.61 -6.64 1.17
C SER A 491 17.77 -7.65 0.38
N LEU A 492 18.36 -8.25 -0.66
CA LEU A 492 17.69 -9.30 -1.44
C LEU A 492 17.38 -10.54 -0.58
N ILE A 493 18.33 -10.98 0.25
CA ILE A 493 18.12 -12.14 1.15
C ILE A 493 16.97 -11.87 2.12
N LEU A 494 16.90 -10.68 2.72
CA LEU A 494 15.80 -10.30 3.62
C LEU A 494 14.45 -10.30 2.89
N LYS A 495 14.38 -9.78 1.66
CA LYS A 495 13.14 -9.79 0.87
C LYS A 495 12.71 -11.21 0.48
N VAL A 496 13.65 -12.07 0.11
CA VAL A 496 13.38 -13.50 -0.16
C VAL A 496 12.88 -14.21 1.11
N TYR A 497 13.49 -13.91 2.25
CA TYR A 497 13.06 -14.43 3.56
C TYR A 497 11.62 -14.04 3.90
N VAL A 498 11.24 -12.78 3.66
CA VAL A 498 9.86 -12.31 3.86
C VAL A 498 8.87 -13.07 2.97
N VAL A 499 9.20 -13.24 1.68
CA VAL A 499 8.36 -14.02 0.76
C VAL A 499 8.17 -15.45 1.25
N PHE A 500 9.23 -16.08 1.74
CA PHE A 500 9.17 -17.43 2.32
C PHE A 500 8.22 -17.51 3.53
N ILE A 501 8.31 -16.54 4.45
CA ILE A 501 7.41 -16.45 5.62
C ILE A 501 5.95 -16.33 5.18
N ILE A 502 5.66 -15.45 4.23
CA ILE A 502 4.29 -15.24 3.71
C ILE A 502 3.74 -16.54 3.13
N ILE A 503 4.53 -17.26 2.33
CA ILE A 503 4.12 -18.53 1.70
C ILE A 503 3.77 -19.59 2.75
N ILE A 504 4.65 -19.77 3.75
CA ILE A 504 4.42 -20.73 4.83
C ILE A 504 3.17 -20.36 5.62
N GLY A 505 2.99 -19.08 5.95
CA GLY A 505 1.80 -18.61 6.66
C GLY A 505 0.51 -18.88 5.87
N ILE A 506 0.51 -18.58 4.56
CA ILE A 506 -0.62 -18.87 3.67
C ILE A 506 -0.95 -20.37 3.67
N PHE A 507 0.06 -21.24 3.61
CA PHE A 507 -0.14 -22.69 3.61
C PHE A 507 -0.74 -23.17 4.94
N ALA A 508 -0.25 -22.68 6.08
CA ALA A 508 -0.77 -23.03 7.40
C ALA A 508 -2.22 -22.59 7.58
N ILE A 509 -2.56 -21.36 7.18
CA ILE A 509 -3.92 -20.83 7.17
C ILE A 509 -4.79 -21.66 6.20
N GLY A 510 -4.25 -21.99 5.03
CA GLY A 510 -4.83 -22.83 3.98
C GLY A 510 -5.38 -24.15 4.50
N ILE A 511 -4.52 -24.89 5.22
CA ILE A 511 -4.84 -26.20 5.79
C ILE A 511 -5.87 -26.10 6.92
N LYS A 512 -5.77 -25.06 7.76
CA LYS A 512 -6.69 -24.85 8.89
C LYS A 512 -8.11 -24.51 8.43
N VAL A 513 -8.22 -23.60 7.47
CA VAL A 513 -9.51 -23.00 7.06
C VAL A 513 -10.18 -23.78 5.94
N ARG A 514 -9.40 -24.42 5.05
CA ARG A 514 -9.88 -25.26 3.93
C ARG A 514 -10.75 -24.54 2.88
N ASN A 515 -10.91 -23.22 2.97
CA ASN A 515 -11.71 -22.40 2.06
C ASN A 515 -10.87 -21.24 1.50
N HIS A 516 -10.82 -21.11 0.17
CA HIS A 516 -10.02 -20.11 -0.53
C HIS A 516 -10.26 -18.67 -0.03
N LEU A 517 -11.52 -18.21 -0.01
CA LEU A 517 -11.82 -16.81 0.29
C LEU A 517 -11.41 -16.44 1.72
N LEU A 518 -11.68 -17.32 2.67
CA LEU A 518 -11.29 -17.12 4.06
C LEU A 518 -9.77 -17.14 4.23
N THR A 519 -9.05 -17.99 3.48
CA THR A 519 -7.57 -18.02 3.55
C THR A 519 -6.94 -16.77 2.99
N LEU A 520 -7.46 -16.27 1.88
CA LEU A 520 -7.08 -14.98 1.30
C LEU A 520 -7.31 -13.86 2.32
N PHE A 521 -8.51 -13.76 2.88
CA PHE A 521 -8.84 -12.72 3.87
C PHE A 521 -7.94 -12.78 5.10
N MET A 522 -7.78 -13.96 5.71
CA MET A 522 -6.93 -14.13 6.90
C MET A 522 -5.47 -13.80 6.61
N SER A 523 -4.95 -14.15 5.44
CA SER A 523 -3.58 -13.81 5.04
C SER A 523 -3.38 -12.31 4.78
N ILE A 524 -4.37 -11.62 4.20
CA ILE A 524 -4.37 -10.15 4.10
C ILE A 524 -4.35 -9.52 5.48
N CYS A 525 -5.21 -10.00 6.40
CA CYS A 525 -5.25 -9.48 7.77
C CYS A 525 -3.95 -9.71 8.54
N LEU A 526 -3.28 -10.84 8.33
CA LEU A 526 -2.04 -11.18 9.05
C LEU A 526 -0.82 -10.43 8.50
N PHE A 527 -0.67 -10.34 7.17
CA PHE A 527 0.57 -9.85 6.57
C PHE A 527 0.46 -8.45 5.97
N LEU A 528 -0.66 -8.13 5.33
CA LEU A 528 -0.80 -6.90 4.56
C LEU A 528 -1.34 -5.73 5.40
N LEU A 529 -2.32 -5.98 6.27
CA LEU A 529 -2.86 -4.92 7.14
C LEU A 529 -1.83 -4.34 8.11
N PRO A 530 -1.02 -5.14 8.83
CA PRO A 530 -0.01 -4.58 9.73
C PRO A 530 1.02 -3.74 8.98
N LEU A 531 1.38 -4.14 7.74
CA LEU A 531 2.29 -3.37 6.89
C LEU A 531 1.69 -2.03 6.46
N LEU A 532 0.41 -2.00 6.09
CA LEU A 532 -0.29 -0.74 5.76
C LEU A 532 -0.41 0.19 6.97
N PHE A 533 -0.61 -0.36 8.17
CA PHE A 533 -0.66 0.46 9.38
C PHE A 533 0.71 1.00 9.77
N ALA A 534 1.77 0.18 9.72
CA ALA A 534 3.15 0.63 9.92
C ALA A 534 3.48 1.80 8.97
N TYR A 535 3.20 1.65 7.67
CA TYR A 535 3.34 2.74 6.70
C TYR A 535 2.46 3.95 7.00
N GLY A 536 1.25 3.71 7.53
CA GLY A 536 0.33 4.74 8.01
C GLY A 536 0.84 5.59 9.19
N GLY A 537 2.06 5.32 9.66
CA GLY A 537 2.70 6.00 10.77
C GLY A 537 2.44 5.35 12.13
N TYR A 538 1.84 4.15 12.19
CA TYR A 538 1.59 3.41 13.43
C TYR A 538 2.86 2.69 13.92
N HIS A 539 3.82 3.44 14.43
CA HIS A 539 5.15 2.93 14.80
C HIS A 539 5.16 1.78 15.83
N PHE A 540 4.13 1.65 16.67
CA PHE A 540 4.00 0.48 17.57
C PHE A 540 3.87 -0.84 16.79
N ILE A 541 3.29 -0.80 15.59
CA ILE A 541 3.08 -1.97 14.72
C ILE A 541 4.38 -2.36 13.99
N ASP A 542 5.39 -1.49 13.97
CA ASP A 542 6.68 -1.78 13.33
C ASP A 542 7.32 -3.03 13.94
N PHE A 543 7.18 -3.24 15.25
CA PHE A 543 7.70 -4.42 15.96
C PHE A 543 7.01 -5.73 15.58
N ILE A 544 5.73 -5.67 15.20
CA ILE A 544 4.91 -6.86 14.92
C ILE A 544 4.87 -7.15 13.43
N SER A 545 4.93 -6.11 12.58
CA SER A 545 4.76 -6.24 11.13
C SER A 545 6.03 -6.70 10.41
N LEU A 546 5.87 -7.08 9.14
CA LEU A 546 6.99 -7.36 8.24
C LEU A 546 7.73 -6.08 7.79
N TYR A 547 7.34 -4.91 8.30
CA TYR A 547 7.84 -3.60 7.89
C TYR A 547 9.36 -3.45 8.06
N PRO A 548 9.98 -3.81 9.22
CA PRO A 548 11.42 -3.67 9.38
C PRO A 548 12.24 -4.54 8.41
N LEU A 549 11.70 -5.70 8.02
CA LEU A 549 12.38 -6.61 7.07
C LEU A 549 12.28 -6.13 5.62
N LEU A 550 11.16 -5.52 5.23
CA LEU A 550 10.97 -5.00 3.87
C LEU A 550 11.60 -3.62 3.65
N PHE A 551 11.56 -2.76 4.67
CA PHE A 551 12.11 -1.39 4.67
C PHE A 551 13.39 -1.28 5.51
N HIS A 552 14.21 -2.33 5.51
CA HIS A 552 15.40 -2.44 6.35
C HIS A 552 16.36 -1.23 6.22
N GLY A 553 16.44 -0.57 5.06
CA GLY A 553 17.38 0.55 4.85
C GLY A 553 17.10 1.77 5.73
N GLN A 554 15.88 1.93 6.24
CA GLN A 554 15.56 3.00 7.20
C GLN A 554 16.06 2.72 8.60
N PHE A 555 16.02 1.46 9.00
CA PHE A 555 16.39 1.01 10.34
C PHE A 555 17.90 0.81 10.49
N VAL A 556 18.61 0.73 9.37
CA VAL A 556 20.05 0.47 9.34
C VAL A 556 20.89 1.67 9.83
N SER A 557 20.36 2.89 9.83
CA SER A 557 21.13 4.07 10.27
C SER A 557 21.35 4.12 11.79
N ASN A 558 20.54 3.42 12.57
CA ASN A 558 20.55 3.46 14.04
C ASN A 558 20.73 2.05 14.62
N ILE A 559 21.46 1.94 15.74
CA ILE A 559 21.67 0.65 16.43
C ILE A 559 20.35 0.02 16.87
N GLU A 560 19.41 0.83 17.38
CA GLU A 560 18.07 0.36 17.76
C GLU A 560 17.29 -0.23 16.57
N GLY A 561 17.43 0.35 15.39
CA GLY A 561 16.79 -0.16 14.18
C GLY A 561 17.38 -1.49 13.71
N LEU A 562 18.71 -1.67 13.79
CA LEU A 562 19.35 -2.96 13.53
C LEU A 562 18.84 -4.05 14.49
N LEU A 563 18.65 -3.72 15.77
CA LEU A 563 18.04 -4.64 16.74
C LEU A 563 16.60 -4.99 16.35
N GLN A 564 15.80 -4.04 15.87
CA GLN A 564 14.44 -4.31 15.39
C GLN A 564 14.40 -5.26 14.18
N ILE A 565 15.34 -5.11 13.24
CA ILE A 565 15.50 -6.06 12.12
C ILE A 565 15.82 -7.46 12.66
N LEU A 566 16.72 -7.58 13.64
CA LEU A 566 17.07 -8.87 14.25
C LEU A 566 15.88 -9.50 15.00
N PHE A 567 15.15 -8.72 15.80
CA PHE A 567 13.96 -9.20 16.51
C PHE A 567 12.87 -9.67 15.56
N SER A 568 12.58 -8.90 14.51
CA SER A 568 11.60 -9.29 13.49
C SER A 568 12.07 -10.54 12.71
N PHE A 569 13.35 -10.63 12.37
CA PHE A 569 13.93 -11.82 11.73
C PHE A 569 13.74 -13.07 12.57
N ILE A 570 14.09 -13.03 13.87
CA ILE A 570 13.95 -14.16 14.80
C ILE A 570 12.46 -14.50 15.03
N GLY A 571 11.63 -13.49 15.31
CA GLY A 571 10.21 -13.68 15.61
C GLY A 571 9.44 -14.35 14.47
N TYR A 572 9.63 -13.86 13.24
CA TYR A 572 9.02 -14.49 12.07
C TYR A 572 9.67 -15.84 11.71
N GLY A 573 10.93 -16.05 12.08
CA GLY A 573 11.59 -17.35 11.92
C GLY A 573 10.95 -18.42 12.79
N ILE A 574 10.66 -18.09 14.06
CA ILE A 574 9.91 -18.97 14.98
C ILE A 574 8.51 -19.22 14.42
N LEU A 575 7.80 -18.18 13.95
CA LEU A 575 6.47 -18.32 13.33
C LEU A 575 6.50 -19.27 12.13
N ALA A 576 7.51 -19.15 11.26
CA ALA A 576 7.67 -20.01 10.09
C ALA A 576 7.93 -21.47 10.50
N VAL A 577 8.77 -21.72 11.49
CA VAL A 577 9.04 -23.09 12.01
C VAL A 577 7.79 -23.72 12.64
N VAL A 578 7.07 -22.96 13.47
CA VAL A 578 5.80 -23.42 14.08
C VAL A 578 4.76 -23.71 12.99
N SER A 579 4.65 -22.83 12.00
CA SER A 579 3.73 -23.00 10.88
C SER A 579 4.08 -24.19 10.00
N LEU A 580 5.36 -24.45 9.72
CA LEU A 580 5.82 -25.65 9.03
C LEU A 580 5.46 -26.90 9.82
N LYS A 581 5.75 -26.94 11.13
CA LYS A 581 5.37 -28.08 11.98
C LYS A 581 3.85 -28.32 11.95
N TYR A 582 3.05 -27.26 12.00
CA TYR A 582 1.59 -27.35 11.87
C TYR A 582 1.16 -27.90 10.50
N ILE A 583 1.76 -27.42 9.41
CA ILE A 583 1.50 -27.90 8.05
C ILE A 583 1.76 -29.41 7.95
N TYR A 584 2.95 -29.88 8.35
CA TYR A 584 3.29 -31.30 8.22
C TYR A 584 2.45 -32.22 9.12
N THR A 585 2.02 -31.74 10.30
CA THR A 585 1.19 -32.54 11.22
C THR A 585 -0.26 -32.64 10.74
N HIS A 586 -0.87 -31.53 10.29
CA HIS A 586 -2.28 -31.50 9.93
C HIS A 586 -2.59 -31.80 8.46
N TYR A 587 -1.60 -31.78 7.57
CA TYR A 587 -1.82 -32.15 6.17
C TYR A 587 -2.29 -33.61 6.02
N LYS A 588 -1.98 -34.50 6.96
CA LYS A 588 -2.31 -35.93 6.91
C LYS A 588 -3.61 -36.32 7.61
N SER A 589 -4.19 -35.49 8.49
CA SER A 589 -5.25 -35.99 9.39
C SER A 589 -6.55 -36.29 8.61
N ILE A 590 -6.71 -37.55 8.23
CA ILE A 590 -7.99 -38.15 7.88
C ILE A 590 -8.76 -38.24 9.21
N HIS A 591 -9.62 -37.27 9.46
CA HIS A 591 -10.73 -37.38 10.40
C HIS A 591 -12.02 -37.28 9.61
#